data_AF-A0A7V2RM60-F1
#
_entry.id   AF-A0A7V2RM60-F1
#
_cell.length_a   1.000
_cell.length_b   1.000
_cell.length_c   1.000
_cell.angle_alpha   90.00
_cell.angle_beta   90.00
_cell.angle_gamma   90.00
#
_symmetry.space_group_name_H-M   'P 1'
#
loop_
_entity.id
_entity.type
_entity.pdbx_description
1 polymer ?
#
loop_
_entity_poly.entity_id
_entity_poly.type
_entity_poly.pdbx_seq_one_letter_code
_entity_poly.pdbx_strand_id
1 'polypeptide(L)'
;MIKTEYHLWGKFFSPNLLKNISGIKMRLCNEPGDIAKTGRYKGVPRPYGACYICTPDAVKKDKIEWMAEFIFKYKNEFEKAGATEISFWIYYYGKQGNMEFTVVELNKISATQIPLCIDYIYEDKDK
;
A
#
# COMPACT_ATOMS: atom_id res chain seq x y z
N MET A 1 8.97 -13.41 6.15
CA MET A 1 9.34 -12.24 5.30
C MET A 1 8.28 -11.18 5.49
N ILE A 2 8.66 -9.91 5.64
CA ILE A 2 7.70 -8.79 5.70
C ILE A 2 7.67 -8.05 4.37
N LYS A 3 6.46 -7.70 3.93
CA LYS A 3 6.20 -6.70 2.89
C LYS A 3 5.22 -5.67 3.43
N THR A 4 5.37 -4.44 2.97
CA THR A 4 4.52 -3.34 3.36
C THR A 4 3.97 -2.65 2.12
N GLU A 5 2.70 -2.29 2.20
CA GLU A 5 2.01 -1.59 1.12
C GLU A 5 1.11 -0.50 1.68
N TYR A 6 0.90 0.53 0.88
CA TYR A 6 -0.07 1.55 1.17
C TYR A 6 -1.11 1.55 0.06
N HIS A 7 -2.33 1.14 0.43
CA HIS A 7 -3.42 0.91 -0.50
C HIS A 7 -4.25 2.17 -0.58
N LEU A 8 -4.41 2.67 -1.81
CA LEU A 8 -5.08 3.93 -2.10
C LEU A 8 -6.21 3.70 -3.09
N TRP A 9 -7.39 4.20 -2.77
CA TRP A 9 -8.55 4.18 -3.63
C TRP A 9 -9.39 5.46 -3.46
N GLY A 10 -10.07 5.87 -4.53
CA GLY A 10 -11.08 6.91 -4.48
C GLY A 10 -11.86 7.04 -5.79
N LYS A 11 -13.08 7.57 -5.71
CA LYS A 11 -13.96 7.78 -6.88
C LYS A 11 -13.29 8.66 -7.95
N PHE A 12 -12.57 9.69 -7.51
CA PHE A 12 -11.86 10.64 -8.36
C PHE A 12 -10.34 10.55 -8.21
N PHE A 13 -9.85 9.47 -7.58
CA PHE A 13 -8.43 9.28 -7.36
C PHE A 13 -7.71 9.05 -8.69
N SER A 14 -6.63 9.78 -8.94
CA SER A 14 -5.79 9.58 -10.11
C SER A 14 -4.35 9.23 -9.72
N PRO A 15 -3.97 7.93 -9.75
CA PRO A 15 -2.59 7.50 -9.51
C PRO A 15 -1.56 8.18 -10.41
N ASN A 16 -1.94 8.59 -11.62
CA ASN A 16 -1.05 9.29 -12.55
C ASN A 16 -0.48 10.60 -11.98
N LEU A 17 -1.22 11.28 -11.11
CA LEU A 17 -0.76 12.52 -10.46
C LEU A 17 0.40 12.30 -9.48
N LEU A 18 0.63 11.06 -9.05
CA LEU A 18 1.64 10.70 -8.05
C LEU A 18 2.99 10.31 -8.66
N LYS A 19 3.10 10.20 -9.99
CA LYS A 19 4.30 9.67 -10.67
C LYS A 19 5.58 10.44 -10.38
N ASN A 20 5.47 11.70 -9.99
CA ASN A 20 6.62 12.58 -9.73
C ASN A 20 7.11 12.51 -8.28
N ILE A 21 6.42 11.76 -7.41
CA ILE A 21 6.87 11.57 -6.02
C ILE A 21 8.18 10.80 -6.01
N SER A 22 9.22 11.42 -5.43
CA SER A 22 10.55 10.81 -5.38
C SER A 22 10.52 9.49 -4.60
N GLY A 23 11.06 8.43 -5.22
CA GLY A 23 11.16 7.10 -4.62
C GLY A 23 9.85 6.30 -4.60
N ILE A 24 8.78 6.79 -5.24
CA ILE A 24 7.52 6.06 -5.30
C ILE A 24 7.64 4.79 -6.15
N LYS A 25 7.17 3.66 -5.62
CA LYS A 25 7.00 2.43 -6.38
C LYS A 25 5.53 2.05 -6.34
N MET A 26 4.84 2.13 -7.48
CA MET A 26 3.43 1.82 -7.59
C MET A 26 3.20 0.49 -8.30
N ARG A 27 2.15 -0.24 -7.90
CA ARG A 27 1.64 -1.41 -8.62
C ARG A 27 0.11 -1.40 -8.64
N LEU A 28 -0.45 -2.22 -9.54
CA LEU A 28 -1.89 -2.41 -9.68
C LEU A 28 -2.65 -1.08 -9.82
N CYS A 29 -2.10 -0.18 -10.62
CA CYS A 29 -2.69 1.13 -10.87
C CYS A 29 -3.82 1.02 -11.89
N ASN A 30 -4.89 1.78 -11.64
CA ASN A 30 -5.89 2.09 -12.64
C ASN A 30 -6.43 3.50 -12.41
N GLU A 31 -6.87 4.14 -13.49
CA GLU A 31 -7.62 5.39 -13.46
C GLU A 31 -9.13 5.11 -13.40
N PRO A 32 -9.94 6.06 -12.91
CA PRO A 32 -11.38 6.05 -13.15
C PRO A 32 -11.65 6.04 -14.67
N GLY A 33 -12.54 5.16 -15.10
CA GLY A 33 -12.89 5.00 -16.51
C GLY A 33 -12.09 3.92 -17.26
N ASP A 34 -10.97 3.44 -16.71
CA ASP A 34 -10.20 2.36 -17.34
C ASP A 34 -11.03 1.09 -17.50
N ILE A 35 -10.96 0.44 -18.68
CA ILE A 35 -11.63 -0.84 -18.92
C ILE A 35 -10.91 -1.95 -18.15
N ALA A 36 -11.59 -2.58 -17.19
CA ALA A 36 -10.98 -3.63 -16.40
C ALA A 36 -10.80 -4.92 -17.21
N LYS A 37 -9.64 -5.56 -17.07
CA LYS A 37 -9.36 -6.87 -17.68
C LYS A 37 -9.91 -8.04 -16.87
N THR A 38 -10.15 -7.84 -15.58
CA THR A 38 -10.51 -8.87 -14.59
C THR A 38 -11.44 -8.32 -13.51
N GLY A 39 -12.03 -9.22 -12.71
CA GLY A 39 -12.85 -8.88 -11.54
C GLY A 39 -14.27 -8.41 -11.88
N ARG A 40 -14.94 -7.79 -10.89
CA ARG A 40 -16.34 -7.36 -10.96
C ARG A 40 -16.66 -6.44 -12.14
N TYR A 41 -15.70 -5.62 -12.56
CA TYR A 41 -15.86 -4.64 -13.65
C TYR A 41 -15.26 -5.12 -14.98
N LYS A 42 -15.01 -6.42 -15.16
CA LYS A 42 -14.39 -6.96 -16.38
C LYS A 42 -15.16 -6.53 -17.64
N GLY A 43 -14.45 -5.91 -18.58
CA GLY A 43 -15.00 -5.45 -19.85
C GLY A 43 -15.77 -4.13 -19.78
N VAL A 44 -15.88 -3.50 -18.61
CA VAL A 44 -16.55 -2.20 -18.43
C VAL A 44 -15.63 -1.18 -17.76
N PRO A 45 -15.91 0.14 -17.89
CA PRO A 45 -15.16 1.18 -17.21
C PRO A 45 -15.20 1.04 -15.68
N ARG A 46 -14.04 1.17 -15.02
CA ARG A 46 -13.97 1.21 -13.55
C ARG A 46 -14.55 2.52 -13.01
N PRO A 47 -15.35 2.49 -11.93
CA PRO A 47 -15.93 3.71 -11.36
C PRO A 47 -14.99 4.44 -10.40
N TYR A 48 -13.73 4.03 -10.29
CA TYR A 48 -12.75 4.56 -9.33
C TYR A 48 -11.32 4.40 -9.86
N GLY A 49 -10.40 5.18 -9.30
CA GLY A 49 -8.97 4.95 -9.41
C GLY A 49 -8.42 4.25 -8.18
N ALA A 50 -7.37 3.47 -8.37
CA ALA A 50 -6.70 2.76 -7.29
C ALA A 50 -5.23 2.52 -7.63
N CYS A 51 -4.39 2.45 -6.61
CA CYS A 51 -3.02 1.93 -6.72
C CYS A 51 -2.52 1.44 -5.37
N TYR A 52 -1.48 0.61 -5.41
CA TYR A 52 -0.74 0.21 -4.22
C TYR A 52 0.66 0.79 -4.29
N ILE A 53 1.07 1.50 -3.25
CA ILE A 53 2.47 1.90 -3.06
C ILE A 53 3.19 0.76 -2.35
N CYS A 54 4.32 0.32 -2.90
CA CYS A 54 5.16 -0.70 -2.32
C CYS A 54 6.43 -0.09 -1.76
N THR A 55 6.96 -0.69 -0.70
CA THR A 55 8.35 -0.44 -0.30
C THR A 55 9.30 -0.83 -1.45
N PRO A 56 10.23 0.05 -1.87
CA PRO A 56 11.22 -0.25 -2.89
C PRO A 56 12.09 -1.47 -2.54
N ASP A 57 12.51 -2.25 -3.54
CA ASP A 57 13.29 -3.48 -3.30
C ASP A 57 14.68 -3.20 -2.72
N ALA A 58 15.19 -1.97 -2.90
CA ALA A 58 16.44 -1.51 -2.29
C ALA A 58 16.35 -1.43 -0.76
N VAL A 59 15.15 -1.27 -0.19
CA VAL A 59 14.91 -1.24 1.25
C VAL A 59 14.78 -2.68 1.75
N LYS A 60 15.90 -3.23 2.21
CA LYS A 60 16.00 -4.63 2.64
C LYS A 60 15.52 -4.85 4.08
N LYS A 61 15.76 -3.87 4.96
CA LYS A 61 15.39 -3.86 6.38
C LYS A 61 14.39 -2.73 6.66
N ASP A 62 13.75 -2.76 7.82
CA ASP A 62 12.95 -1.65 8.37
C ASP A 62 11.83 -1.16 7.44
N LYS A 63 11.23 -2.10 6.69
CA LYS A 63 10.19 -1.81 5.68
C LYS A 63 8.92 -1.18 6.26
N ILE A 64 8.64 -1.45 7.54
CA ILE A 64 7.53 -0.87 8.28
C ILE A 64 7.81 0.60 8.54
N GLU A 65 8.99 0.91 9.09
CA GLU A 65 9.42 2.28 9.34
C GLU A 65 9.49 3.11 8.07
N TRP A 66 10.10 2.56 7.00
CA TRP A 66 10.19 3.24 5.71
C TRP A 66 8.80 3.60 5.17
N MET A 67 7.86 2.66 5.21
CA MET A 67 6.50 2.90 4.72
C MET A 67 5.77 3.93 5.58
N ALA A 68 5.90 3.85 6.91
CA ALA A 68 5.29 4.83 7.81
C ALA A 68 5.82 6.25 7.57
N GLU A 69 7.13 6.41 7.39
CA GLU A 69 7.76 7.69 7.05
C GLU A 69 7.32 8.20 5.69
N PHE A 70 7.24 7.32 4.69
CA PHE A 70 6.77 7.67 3.35
C PHE A 70 5.31 8.16 3.38
N ILE A 71 4.44 7.45 4.09
CA ILE A 71 3.04 7.85 4.29
C ILE A 71 3.00 9.21 4.98
N PHE A 72 3.70 9.38 6.11
CA PHE A 72 3.69 10.63 6.86
C PHE A 72 4.14 11.83 6.01
N LYS A 73 5.18 11.63 5.18
CA LYS A 73 5.73 12.66 4.31
C LYS A 73 4.77 13.09 3.20
N TYR A 74 4.07 12.13 2.57
CA TYR A 74 3.32 12.38 1.33
C TYR A 74 1.80 12.24 1.44
N LYS A 75 1.23 11.99 2.63
CA LYS A 75 -0.23 11.79 2.81
C LYS A 75 -1.10 12.85 2.14
N ASN A 76 -0.72 14.12 2.27
CA ASN A 76 -1.46 15.24 1.70
C ASN A 76 -1.44 15.22 0.15
N GLU A 77 -0.41 14.66 -0.47
CA GLU A 77 -0.34 14.54 -1.94
C GLU A 77 -1.29 13.45 -2.45
N PHE A 78 -1.45 12.36 -1.69
CA PHE A 78 -2.43 11.31 -2.03
C PHE A 78 -3.87 11.81 -1.91
N GLU A 79 -4.18 12.56 -0.85
CA GLU A 79 -5.48 13.20 -0.67
C GLU A 79 -5.78 14.21 -1.80
N LYS A 80 -4.80 15.05 -2.17
CA LYS A 80 -4.91 15.98 -3.30
C LYS A 80 -5.11 15.27 -4.64
N ALA A 81 -4.53 14.09 -4.80
CA ALA A 81 -4.74 13.25 -5.98
C ALA A 81 -6.13 12.59 -6.01
N GLY A 82 -6.94 12.74 -4.96
CA GLY A 82 -8.32 12.26 -4.88
C GLY A 82 -8.48 10.93 -4.15
N ALA A 83 -7.45 10.43 -3.46
CA ALA A 83 -7.58 9.25 -2.60
C ALA A 83 -8.45 9.60 -1.39
N THR A 84 -9.49 8.81 -1.15
CA THR A 84 -10.42 8.99 -0.03
C THR A 84 -10.34 7.84 0.95
N GLU A 85 -9.82 6.70 0.51
CA GLU A 85 -9.87 5.44 1.21
C GLU A 85 -8.48 4.84 1.18
N ILE A 86 -7.89 4.77 2.36
CA ILE A 86 -6.45 4.60 2.54
C ILE A 86 -6.19 3.60 3.67
N SER A 87 -5.25 2.69 3.45
CA SER A 87 -4.89 1.70 4.46
C SER A 87 -3.42 1.30 4.34
N PHE A 88 -2.76 1.16 5.49
CA PHE A 88 -1.40 0.67 5.59
C PHE A 88 -1.44 -0.84 5.81
N TRP A 89 -0.98 -1.60 4.82
CA TRP A 89 -0.93 -3.06 4.85
C TRP A 89 0.46 -3.57 5.21
N ILE A 90 0.48 -4.55 6.10
CA ILE A 90 1.66 -5.34 6.42
C ILE A 90 1.37 -6.81 6.15
N TYR A 91 2.10 -7.38 5.21
CA TYR A 91 2.06 -8.79 4.88
C TYR A 91 3.22 -9.51 5.56
N TYR A 92 2.89 -10.41 6.47
CA TYR A 92 3.84 -11.30 7.14
C TYR A 92 3.76 -12.69 6.51
N TYR A 93 4.82 -13.09 5.84
CA TYR A 93 4.94 -14.43 5.23
C TYR A 93 5.75 -15.35 6.13
N GLY A 94 5.25 -16.53 6.47
CA GLY A 94 5.98 -17.50 7.29
C GLY A 94 5.23 -18.81 7.52
N LYS A 95 5.90 -19.83 8.05
CA LYS A 95 5.30 -21.14 8.39
C LYS A 95 4.68 -21.09 9.79
N GLN A 96 5.47 -20.65 10.76
CA GLN A 96 5.04 -20.38 12.14
C GLN A 96 5.91 -19.25 12.68
N GLY A 97 5.33 -18.34 13.46
CA GLY A 97 6.09 -17.30 14.15
C GLY A 97 5.20 -16.22 14.74
N ASN A 98 5.74 -15.52 15.72
CA ASN A 98 5.13 -14.32 16.26
C ASN A 98 5.52 -13.14 15.38
N MET A 99 4.54 -12.32 15.02
CA MET A 99 4.80 -11.01 14.48
C MET A 99 4.87 -10.03 15.65
N GLU A 100 6.06 -9.48 15.87
CA GLU A 100 6.29 -8.46 16.89
C GLU A 100 6.62 -7.13 16.22
N PHE A 101 6.09 -6.05 16.79
CA PHE A 101 6.47 -4.70 16.45
C PHE A 101 7.33 -4.13 17.55
N THR A 102 8.41 -3.47 17.18
CA THR A 102 9.15 -2.64 18.12
C THR A 102 8.31 -1.43 18.54
N VAL A 103 8.62 -0.84 19.70
CA VAL A 103 7.97 0.40 20.16
C VAL A 103 8.16 1.53 19.13
N VAL A 104 9.31 1.58 18.46
CA VAL A 104 9.59 2.56 17.41
C VAL A 104 8.65 2.38 16.22
N GLU A 105 8.47 1.14 15.74
CA GLU A 105 7.52 0.84 14.66
C GLU A 105 6.09 1.19 15.05
N LEU A 106 5.64 0.81 16.25
CA LEU A 106 4.30 1.15 16.73
C LEU A 106 4.07 2.66 16.77
N ASN A 107 5.05 3.44 17.25
CA ASN A 107 4.96 4.89 17.27
C ASN A 107 4.89 5.48 15.86
N LYS A 108 5.71 4.99 14.92
CA LYS A 108 5.70 5.46 13.53
C LYS A 108 4.39 5.09 12.82
N ILE A 109 3.89 3.86 13.00
CA ILE A 109 2.58 3.43 12.49
C ILE A 109 1.49 4.35 13.04
N SER A 110 1.46 4.56 14.37
CA SER A 110 0.48 5.42 15.01
C SER A 110 0.53 6.85 14.46
N ALA A 111 1.72 7.42 14.26
CA ALA A 111 1.88 8.78 13.71
C ALA A 111 1.29 8.96 12.30
N THR A 112 1.13 7.88 11.52
CA THR A 112 0.46 7.96 10.22
C THR A 112 -1.03 8.30 10.34
N GLN A 113 -1.68 7.91 11.44
CA GLN A 113 -3.13 7.99 11.65
C GLN A 113 -3.94 7.28 10.55
N ILE A 114 -3.35 6.26 9.92
CA ILE A 114 -3.96 5.45 8.87
C ILE A 114 -4.42 4.11 9.46
N PRO A 115 -5.58 3.56 9.04
CA PRO A 115 -5.97 2.21 9.38
C PRO A 115 -4.88 1.18 9.01
N LEU A 116 -4.50 0.36 9.99
CA LEU A 116 -3.52 -0.71 9.79
C LEU A 116 -4.23 -2.02 9.46
N CYS A 117 -3.80 -2.68 8.39
CA CYS A 117 -4.21 -4.02 7.99
C CYS A 117 -3.01 -4.96 8.10
N ILE A 118 -3.20 -6.12 8.71
CA ILE A 118 -2.14 -7.12 8.88
C ILE A 118 -2.63 -8.46 8.35
N ASP A 119 -1.89 -9.01 7.39
CA ASP A 119 -2.14 -10.32 6.82
C ASP A 119 -1.00 -11.27 7.18
N TYR A 120 -1.34 -12.41 7.76
CA TYR A 120 -0.43 -13.54 7.90
C TYR A 120 -0.62 -14.49 6.70
N ILE A 121 0.42 -14.66 5.90
CA ILE A 121 0.43 -15.53 4.73
C ILE A 121 1.29 -16.75 5.03
N TYR A 122 0.63 -17.90 5.18
CA TYR A 122 1.32 -19.17 5.38
C TYR A 122 2.11 -19.55 4.12
N GLU A 123 3.43 -19.72 4.26
CA GLU A 123 4.30 -20.23 3.19
C GLU A 123 4.74 -21.66 3.53
N ASP A 124 4.19 -22.65 2.82
CA ASP A 124 4.76 -24.00 2.79
C ASP A 124 5.76 -24.08 1.65
N LYS A 125 7.05 -24.21 1.97
CA LYS A 125 8.13 -24.36 0.97
C LYS A 125 8.31 -25.80 0.49
N ASP A 126 7.44 -26.72 0.90
CA ASP A 126 7.53 -28.14 0.60
C ASP A 126 6.72 -28.56 -0.65
N LYS A 127 6.59 -27.67 -1.65
CA LYS A 127 6.12 -28.01 -3.01
C LYS A 127 6.95 -27.33 -4.09
#